data_AF-A0A2I1H8F4-F1
#
_entry.id   AF-A0A2I1H8F4-F1
#
_cell.length_a   1.000
_cell.length_b   1.000
_cell.length_c   1.000
_cell.angle_alpha   90.00
_cell.angle_beta   90.00
_cell.angle_gamma   90.00
#
_symmetry.space_group_name_H-M   'P 1'
#
loop_
_entity.id
_entity.type
_entity.pdbx_description
1 polymer ?
#
loop_
_entity_poly.entity_id
_entity_poly.type
_entity_poly.pdbx_seq_one_letter_code
_entity_poly.pdbx_strand_id
1 'polypeptide(L)'
;MKRIDSDNNDNFKVADLSPEVFEKIQLLQEKHDTEIELLASELNLQSHFIKDIMKDYRAPAIKKPRKISGFNVWQNNWWENVGKSMQILDSGAQQMCASSWKELNDDDRIHFENEAKKLNNLKDNESYIINAKARKTKLDKAIQEMRKMFRLLQVTCGMEFIAITVSNNSELRSHWFGSSIGEEFYHSYNILNEAIVPFRCFSILKKQEKDGVIKSITGTSNNALENIMDPTNPESTQTLLNDINYAKPNSRETRDK
;
A
#
# COMPACT_ATOMS: atom_id res chain seq x y z
N MET A 1 31.07 -19.20 33.09
CA MET A 1 31.45 -17.97 32.36
C MET A 1 30.28 -17.61 31.45
N LYS A 2 29.35 -16.76 31.93
CA LYS A 2 28.16 -16.35 31.16
C LYS A 2 28.60 -15.32 30.13
N ARG A 3 28.48 -15.65 28.84
CA ARG A 3 28.61 -14.67 27.77
C ARG A 3 27.32 -13.86 27.69
N ILE A 4 27.53 -12.57 27.76
CA ILE A 4 26.62 -11.49 27.39
C ILE A 4 26.56 -11.53 25.86
N ASP A 5 25.37 -11.73 25.30
CA ASP A 5 25.06 -11.27 23.95
C ASP A 5 23.90 -10.29 24.08
N SER A 6 24.23 -9.03 23.79
CA SER A 6 23.33 -7.89 23.81
C SER A 6 22.40 -7.95 22.59
N ASP A 7 21.24 -8.57 22.76
CA ASP A 7 20.12 -8.30 21.88
C ASP A 7 19.60 -6.90 22.22
N ASN A 8 19.94 -5.93 21.36
CA ASN A 8 19.23 -4.66 21.27
C ASN A 8 17.80 -4.94 20.83
N ASN A 9 17.00 -5.28 21.82
CA ASN A 9 15.60 -5.56 21.76
C ASN A 9 14.93 -4.28 22.27
N ASP A 10 14.60 -3.35 21.38
CA ASP A 10 13.56 -2.34 21.66
C ASP A 10 12.20 -3.04 21.69
N ASN A 11 12.11 -4.01 22.60
CA ASN A 11 10.87 -4.45 23.21
C ASN A 11 10.50 -3.30 24.15
N PHE A 12 9.58 -2.43 23.72
CA PHE A 12 8.74 -1.72 24.67
C PHE A 12 7.96 -2.78 25.46
N LYS A 13 8.60 -3.33 26.50
CA LYS A 13 7.90 -4.02 27.57
C LYS A 13 7.09 -2.93 28.26
N VAL A 14 5.79 -3.14 28.35
CA VAL A 14 4.87 -2.36 29.19
C VAL A 14 5.34 -2.28 30.66
N ALA A 15 6.39 -3.03 31.02
CA ALA A 15 6.96 -3.16 32.35
C ALA A 15 7.82 -1.97 32.86
N ASP A 16 8.16 -0.97 32.04
CA ASP A 16 9.01 0.17 32.47
C ASP A 16 8.34 1.55 32.31
N LEU A 17 7.01 1.64 32.34
CA LEU A 17 6.35 2.94 32.49
C LEU A 17 6.39 3.33 33.96
N SER A 18 7.06 4.44 34.30
CA SER A 18 7.05 4.95 35.67
C SER A 18 5.60 5.25 36.10
N PRO A 19 5.26 5.12 37.41
CA PRO A 19 3.92 5.42 37.90
C PRO A 19 3.38 6.78 37.44
N GLU A 20 4.26 7.78 37.36
CA GLU A 20 3.94 9.14 36.88
C GLU A 20 3.55 9.18 35.39
N VAL A 21 4.17 8.34 34.55
CA VAL A 21 3.81 8.25 33.12
C VAL A 21 2.46 7.56 32.97
N PHE A 22 2.19 6.52 33.76
CA PHE A 22 0.91 5.84 33.77
C PHE A 22 -0.23 6.76 34.23
N GLU A 23 -0.01 7.53 35.29
CA GLU A 23 -0.96 8.52 35.80
C GLU A 23 -1.27 9.60 34.75
N LYS A 24 -0.26 10.10 34.03
CA LYS A 24 -0.47 11.03 32.91
C LYS A 24 -1.29 10.42 31.77
N ILE A 25 -1.06 9.16 31.44
CA ILE A 25 -1.83 8.44 30.41
C ILE A 25 -3.28 8.29 30.86
N GLN A 26 -3.51 7.93 32.12
CA GLN A 26 -4.84 7.77 32.68
C GLN A 26 -5.62 9.08 32.70
N LEU A 27 -5.01 10.18 33.19
CA LEU A 27 -5.63 11.50 33.18
C LEU A 27 -6.00 11.97 31.76
N LEU A 28 -5.15 11.68 30.77
CA LEU A 28 -5.46 11.97 29.37
C LEU A 28 -6.63 11.12 28.85
N GLN A 29 -6.72 9.84 29.23
CA GLN A 29 -7.85 8.98 28.86
C GLN A 29 -9.15 9.48 29.46
N GLU A 30 -9.16 9.81 30.75
CA GLU A 30 -10.32 10.34 31.46
C GLU A 30 -10.79 11.68 30.86
N LYS A 31 -9.86 12.58 30.53
CA LYS A 31 -10.17 13.82 29.83
C LYS A 31 -10.83 13.56 28.47
N HIS A 32 -10.27 12.61 27.71
CA HIS A 32 -10.77 12.28 26.38
C HIS A 32 -12.15 11.60 26.43
N ASP A 33 -12.41 10.76 27.43
CA ASP A 33 -13.73 10.18 27.68
C ASP A 33 -14.75 11.25 28.05
N THR A 34 -14.36 12.23 28.88
CA THR A 34 -15.21 13.37 29.24
C THR A 34 -15.56 14.22 28.01
N GLU A 35 -14.59 14.52 27.14
CA GLU A 35 -14.82 15.24 25.89
C GLU A 35 -15.78 14.49 24.96
N ILE A 36 -15.70 13.15 24.91
CA ILE A 36 -16.61 12.33 24.12
C ILE A 36 -18.03 12.37 24.69
N GLU A 37 -18.20 12.33 26.01
CA GLU A 37 -19.52 12.45 26.64
C GLU A 37 -20.15 13.83 26.42
N LEU A 38 -19.35 14.89 26.49
CA LEU A 38 -19.79 16.25 26.16
C LEU A 38 -20.25 16.33 24.70
N LEU A 39 -19.44 15.82 23.77
CA LEU A 39 -19.77 15.81 22.34
C LEU A 39 -21.01 14.94 22.04
N ALA A 40 -21.16 13.81 22.75
CA ALA A 40 -22.35 12.95 22.65
C ALA A 40 -23.62 13.68 23.08
N SER A 41 -23.53 14.43 24.18
CA SER A 41 -24.63 15.26 24.70
C SER A 41 -24.97 16.40 23.74
N GLU A 42 -23.97 17.14 23.25
CA GLU A 42 -24.16 18.26 22.31
C GLU A 42 -24.81 17.83 20.99
N LEU A 43 -24.42 16.66 20.48
CA LEU A 43 -24.90 16.14 19.20
C LEU A 43 -26.12 15.22 19.33
N ASN A 44 -26.59 14.96 20.56
CA ASN A 44 -27.63 13.97 20.87
C ASN A 44 -27.34 12.59 20.24
N LEU A 45 -26.07 12.16 20.34
CA LEU A 45 -25.57 10.89 19.84
C LEU A 45 -25.17 9.98 21.00
N GLN A 46 -25.05 8.69 20.73
CA GLN A 46 -24.54 7.75 21.73
C GLN A 46 -23.01 7.86 21.82
N SER A 47 -22.46 7.92 23.04
CA SER A 47 -21.02 8.07 23.26
C SER A 47 -20.19 6.96 22.60
N HIS A 48 -20.70 5.73 22.50
CA HIS A 48 -20.03 4.63 21.82
C HIS A 48 -19.87 4.86 20.31
N PHE A 49 -20.84 5.50 19.68
CA PHE A 49 -20.80 5.82 18.24
C PHE A 49 -19.69 6.84 17.94
N ILE A 50 -19.55 7.86 18.80
CA ILE A 50 -18.46 8.84 18.71
C ILE A 50 -17.11 8.17 19.00
N LYS A 51 -17.03 7.29 20.01
CA LYS A 51 -15.81 6.50 20.29
C LYS A 51 -15.34 5.71 19.07
N ASP A 52 -16.26 5.09 18.34
CA ASP A 52 -15.92 4.28 17.17
C ASP A 52 -15.46 5.14 15.98
N ILE A 53 -16.11 6.29 15.73
CA ILE A 53 -15.62 7.26 14.73
C ILE A 53 -14.20 7.72 15.08
N MET A 54 -13.94 8.06 16.35
CA MET A 54 -12.61 8.52 16.77
C MET A 54 -11.54 7.41 16.77
N LYS A 55 -11.93 6.13 16.90
CA LYS A 55 -11.00 5.01 16.72
C LYS A 55 -10.48 4.92 15.28
N ASP A 56 -11.32 5.22 14.29
CA ASP A 56 -10.94 5.16 12.87
C ASP A 56 -9.94 6.26 12.45
N TYR A 57 -9.83 7.33 13.24
CA TYR A 57 -8.79 8.36 13.08
C TYR A 57 -7.46 8.02 13.76
N ARG A 58 -7.34 6.89 14.47
CA ARG A 58 -6.04 6.44 14.98
C ARG A 58 -5.18 5.97 13.81
N ALA A 59 -3.90 6.36 13.82
CA ALA A 59 -2.94 5.84 12.86
C ALA A 59 -3.06 4.30 12.80
N PRO A 60 -3.17 3.69 11.60
CA PRO A 60 -3.28 2.24 11.48
C PRO A 60 -2.18 1.60 12.31
N ALA A 61 -2.54 0.63 13.16
CA ALA A 61 -1.56 -0.13 13.91
C ALA A 61 -0.47 -0.59 12.93
N ILE A 62 0.79 -0.33 13.26
CA ILE A 62 1.94 -0.68 12.41
C ILE A 62 1.79 -2.18 12.12
N LYS A 63 1.36 -2.52 10.90
CA LYS A 63 1.24 -3.90 10.46
C LYS A 63 2.65 -4.46 10.47
N LYS A 64 2.99 -5.23 11.50
CA LYS A 64 4.26 -5.96 11.52
C LYS A 64 4.26 -6.85 10.27
N PRO A 65 5.27 -6.72 9.39
CA PRO A 65 5.36 -7.61 8.23
C PRO A 65 5.40 -9.04 8.75
N ARG A 66 4.58 -9.92 8.16
CA ARG A 66 4.52 -11.32 8.53
C ARG A 66 5.89 -11.93 8.22
N LYS A 67 6.62 -12.37 9.24
CA LYS A 67 7.92 -13.03 9.07
C LYS A 67 7.71 -14.34 8.30
N ILE A 68 8.51 -14.54 7.26
CA ILE A 68 8.60 -15.80 6.52
C ILE A 68 9.31 -16.80 7.45
N SER A 69 8.71 -17.97 7.68
CA SER A 69 9.33 -19.04 8.48
C SER A 69 10.10 -20.02 7.59
N GLY A 70 10.97 -20.86 8.18
CA GLY A 70 11.64 -21.94 7.46
C GLY A 70 10.65 -22.87 6.77
N PHE A 71 9.52 -23.16 7.42
CA PHE A 71 8.43 -23.93 6.82
C PHE A 71 7.88 -23.28 5.55
N ASN A 72 7.77 -21.94 5.48
CA ASN A 72 7.25 -21.27 4.28
C ASN A 72 8.20 -21.42 3.08
N VAL A 73 9.51 -21.34 3.32
CA VAL A 73 10.53 -21.52 2.28
C VAL A 73 10.51 -22.96 1.78
N TRP A 74 10.52 -23.90 2.70
CA TRP A 74 10.45 -25.31 2.39
C TRP A 74 9.16 -25.69 1.67
N GLN A 75 8.01 -25.18 2.11
CA GLN A 75 6.71 -25.46 1.50
C GLN A 75 6.71 -25.03 0.02
N ASN A 76 7.23 -23.84 -0.30
CA ASN A 76 7.36 -23.39 -1.68
C ASN A 76 8.26 -24.34 -2.50
N ASN A 77 9.42 -24.70 -1.97
CA ASN A 77 10.34 -25.64 -2.61
C ASN A 77 9.67 -27.02 -2.83
N TRP A 78 8.91 -27.50 -1.85
CA TRP A 78 8.21 -28.77 -1.92
C TRP A 78 7.13 -28.76 -3.01
N TRP A 79 6.36 -27.68 -3.15
CA TRP A 79 5.37 -27.55 -4.23
C TRP A 79 6.00 -27.49 -5.62
N GLU A 80 7.17 -26.89 -5.76
CA GLU A 80 7.88 -26.80 -7.04
C GLU A 80 8.48 -28.14 -7.46
N ASN A 81 8.90 -28.97 -6.50
CA ASN A 81 9.65 -30.21 -6.76
C ASN A 81 8.81 -31.49 -6.62
N VAL A 82 8.03 -31.61 -5.55
CA VAL A 82 7.28 -32.82 -5.18
C VAL A 82 5.79 -32.66 -5.49
N GLY A 83 5.21 -31.53 -5.09
CA GLY A 83 3.79 -31.24 -5.21
C GLY A 83 3.35 -30.69 -6.57
N LYS A 84 4.22 -30.66 -7.57
CA LYS A 84 4.02 -29.92 -8.83
C LYS A 84 2.74 -30.30 -9.60
N SER A 85 2.32 -31.56 -9.50
CA SER A 85 1.11 -32.09 -10.14
C SER A 85 -0.11 -32.13 -9.20
N MET A 86 0.04 -31.72 -7.95
CA MET A 86 -1.01 -31.76 -6.93
C MET A 86 -1.73 -30.41 -6.86
N GLN A 87 -3.00 -30.44 -6.45
CA GLN A 87 -3.78 -29.22 -6.22
C GLN A 87 -3.40 -28.63 -4.86
N ILE A 88 -2.97 -27.36 -4.83
CA ILE A 88 -2.48 -26.71 -3.61
C ILE A 88 -3.58 -26.66 -2.52
N LEU A 89 -4.86 -26.54 -2.89
CA LEU A 89 -5.96 -26.48 -1.92
C LEU A 89 -6.45 -27.86 -1.46
N ASP A 90 -5.92 -28.95 -2.01
CA ASP A 90 -6.30 -30.29 -1.58
C ASP A 90 -5.78 -30.58 -0.17
N SER A 91 -6.68 -31.03 0.71
CA SER A 91 -6.33 -31.30 2.11
C SER A 91 -5.33 -32.44 2.26
N GLY A 92 -5.38 -33.45 1.38
CA GLY A 92 -4.44 -34.56 1.37
C GLY A 92 -3.03 -34.10 0.99
N ALA A 93 -2.92 -33.29 -0.06
CA ALA A 93 -1.66 -32.72 -0.51
C ALA A 93 -1.05 -31.76 0.54
N GLN A 94 -1.88 -30.95 1.20
CA GLN A 94 -1.44 -30.10 2.33
C GLN A 94 -0.94 -30.94 3.52
N GLN A 95 -1.60 -32.06 3.83
CA GLN A 95 -1.18 -32.96 4.90
C GLN A 95 0.13 -33.69 4.56
N MET A 96 0.33 -34.09 3.30
CA MET A 96 1.60 -34.68 2.83
C MET A 96 2.73 -33.66 2.97
N CYS A 97 2.53 -32.43 2.52
CA CYS A 97 3.47 -31.33 2.69
C CYS A 97 3.80 -31.14 4.19
N ALA A 98 2.81 -31.00 5.06
CA ALA A 98 3.08 -30.83 6.49
C ALA A 98 3.82 -32.03 7.13
N SER A 99 3.56 -33.25 6.67
CA SER A 99 4.22 -34.47 7.14
C SER A 99 5.68 -34.55 6.69
N SER A 100 5.96 -34.24 5.41
CA SER A 100 7.33 -34.24 4.89
C SER A 100 8.24 -33.21 5.58
N TRP A 101 7.70 -32.07 6.03
CA TRP A 101 8.44 -31.14 6.88
C TRP A 101 8.84 -31.75 8.24
N LYS A 102 7.96 -32.56 8.82
CA LYS A 102 8.22 -33.23 10.11
C LYS A 102 9.29 -34.31 9.99
N GLU A 103 9.47 -34.86 8.80
CA GLU A 103 10.44 -35.91 8.48
C GLU A 103 11.82 -35.37 8.08
N LEU A 104 11.96 -34.06 7.83
CA LEU A 104 13.26 -33.45 7.58
C LEU A 104 14.22 -33.67 8.76
N ASN A 105 15.49 -33.91 8.43
CA ASN A 105 16.58 -33.89 9.40
C ASN A 105 16.85 -32.45 9.88
N ASP A 106 17.60 -32.33 10.97
CA ASP A 106 17.87 -31.04 11.59
C ASP A 106 18.73 -30.12 10.71
N ASP A 107 19.65 -30.68 9.91
CA ASP A 107 20.50 -29.90 9.01
C ASP A 107 19.68 -29.21 7.91
N ASP A 108 18.72 -29.92 7.31
CA ASP A 108 17.79 -29.40 6.30
C ASP A 108 16.86 -28.36 6.92
N ARG A 109 16.36 -28.59 8.14
CA ARG A 109 15.56 -27.58 8.86
C ARG A 109 16.35 -26.30 9.11
N ILE A 110 17.58 -26.43 9.59
CA ILE A 110 18.48 -25.29 9.82
C ILE A 110 18.77 -24.56 8.51
N HIS A 111 18.94 -25.27 7.40
CA HIS A 111 19.10 -24.69 6.08
C HIS A 111 17.90 -23.78 5.73
N PHE A 112 16.67 -24.31 5.77
CA PHE A 112 15.46 -23.53 5.44
C PHE A 112 15.20 -22.39 6.44
N GLU A 113 15.50 -22.57 7.72
CA GLU A 113 15.43 -21.48 8.69
C GLU A 113 16.41 -20.35 8.39
N ASN A 114 17.63 -20.69 7.96
CA ASN A 114 18.64 -19.71 7.57
C ASN A 114 18.26 -19.00 6.26
N GLU A 115 17.66 -19.70 5.31
CA GLU A 115 17.08 -19.07 4.10
C GLU A 115 15.93 -18.12 4.45
N ALA A 116 15.03 -18.54 5.34
CA ALA A 116 13.95 -17.69 5.83
C ALA A 116 14.48 -16.45 6.55
N LYS A 117 15.55 -16.57 7.35
CA LYS A 117 16.24 -15.42 7.95
C LYS A 117 16.81 -14.48 6.89
N LYS A 118 17.45 -15.01 5.83
CA LYS A 118 17.94 -14.19 4.70
C LYS A 118 16.79 -13.46 4.00
N LEU A 119 15.66 -14.12 3.76
CA LEU A 119 14.47 -13.53 3.14
C LEU A 119 13.80 -12.47 4.02
N ASN A 120 13.75 -12.67 5.34
CA ASN A 120 13.26 -11.65 6.27
C ASN A 120 14.21 -10.45 6.40
N ASN A 121 15.52 -10.68 6.20
CA ASN A 121 16.57 -9.66 6.27
C ASN A 121 16.83 -8.99 4.92
N LEU A 122 16.30 -9.54 3.82
CA LEU A 122 16.00 -8.81 2.60
C LEU A 122 14.87 -7.82 2.93
N LYS A 123 15.20 -6.79 3.72
CA LYS A 123 14.55 -5.50 3.52
C LYS A 123 14.67 -5.26 2.02
N ASP A 124 13.56 -5.00 1.37
CA ASP A 124 13.56 -4.47 0.02
C ASP A 124 14.61 -3.38 -0.02
N ASN A 125 15.78 -3.69 -0.58
CA ASN A 125 16.72 -2.71 -1.09
C ASN A 125 16.04 -2.18 -2.35
N GLU A 126 14.86 -1.59 -2.19
CA GLU A 126 14.33 -0.60 -3.09
C GLU A 126 15.29 0.57 -2.99
N SER A 127 16.42 0.42 -3.68
CA SER A 127 17.24 1.54 -4.06
C SER A 127 16.29 2.55 -4.70
N TYR A 128 16.17 3.70 -4.05
CA TYR A 128 15.29 4.75 -4.51
C TYR A 128 15.70 5.07 -5.95
N ILE A 129 14.81 4.82 -6.91
CA ILE A 129 15.12 5.06 -8.31
C ILE A 129 15.05 6.58 -8.52
N ILE A 130 16.22 7.20 -8.51
CA ILE A 130 16.37 8.66 -8.60
C ILE A 130 15.92 9.16 -9.98
N ASN A 131 16.28 8.45 -11.05
CA ASN A 131 16.00 8.87 -12.43
C ASN A 131 14.58 8.46 -12.89
N ALA A 132 13.81 9.44 -13.38
CA ALA A 132 12.48 9.27 -13.96
C ALA A 132 12.40 8.20 -15.06
N LYS A 133 13.40 8.10 -15.95
CA LYS A 133 13.46 7.11 -17.03
C LYS A 133 13.50 5.69 -16.48
N ALA A 134 14.33 5.44 -15.47
CA ALA A 134 14.41 4.13 -14.83
C ALA A 134 13.11 3.79 -14.07
N ARG A 135 12.47 4.79 -13.46
CA ARG A 135 11.13 4.62 -12.85
C ARG A 135 10.10 4.20 -13.89
N LYS A 136 10.07 4.87 -15.05
CA LYS A 136 9.18 4.56 -16.17
C LYS A 136 9.41 3.13 -16.68
N THR A 137 10.66 2.72 -16.91
CA THR A 137 10.98 1.35 -17.35
C THR A 137 10.52 0.28 -16.35
N LYS A 138 10.74 0.48 -15.04
CA LYS A 138 10.28 -0.46 -14.02
C LYS A 138 8.75 -0.54 -13.97
N LEU A 139 8.07 0.61 -14.06
CA LEU A 139 6.62 0.70 -14.14
C LEU A 139 6.07 -0.04 -15.37
N ASP A 140 6.64 0.19 -16.55
CA ASP A 140 6.24 -0.47 -17.79
C ASP A 140 6.38 -1.99 -17.69
N LYS A 141 7.47 -2.48 -17.09
CA LYS A 141 7.66 -3.92 -16.83
C LYS A 141 6.57 -4.47 -15.91
N ALA A 142 6.24 -3.77 -14.82
CA ALA A 142 5.19 -4.19 -13.90
C ALA A 142 3.80 -4.21 -14.59
N ILE A 143 3.49 -3.20 -15.41
CA ILE A 143 2.27 -3.15 -16.22
C ILE A 143 2.20 -4.34 -17.18
N GLN A 144 3.32 -4.69 -17.84
CA GLN A 144 3.36 -5.85 -18.74
C GLN A 144 3.09 -7.16 -18.01
N GLU A 145 3.67 -7.37 -16.83
CA GLU A 145 3.41 -8.57 -16.03
C GLU A 145 1.95 -8.62 -15.55
N MET A 146 1.38 -7.49 -15.11
CA MET A 146 -0.05 -7.43 -14.77
C MET A 146 -0.97 -7.71 -15.97
N ARG A 147 -0.65 -7.19 -17.16
CA ARG A 147 -1.40 -7.50 -18.38
C ARG A 147 -1.38 -9.00 -18.70
N LYS A 148 -0.26 -9.70 -18.49
CA LYS A 148 -0.20 -11.16 -18.66
C LYS A 148 -1.12 -11.88 -17.67
N MET A 149 -1.11 -11.47 -16.40
CA MET A 149 -1.99 -12.04 -15.37
C MET A 149 -3.47 -11.79 -15.68
N PHE A 150 -3.85 -10.59 -16.09
CA PHE A 150 -5.24 -10.27 -16.45
C PHE A 150 -5.72 -11.10 -17.64
N ARG A 151 -4.89 -11.28 -18.68
CA ARG A 151 -5.21 -12.16 -19.81
C ARG A 151 -5.42 -13.60 -19.35
N LEU A 152 -4.58 -14.10 -18.45
CA LEU A 152 -4.74 -15.45 -17.91
C LEU A 152 -6.08 -15.58 -17.18
N LEU A 153 -6.40 -14.66 -16.26
CA LEU A 153 -7.67 -14.64 -15.51
C LEU A 153 -8.90 -14.50 -16.41
N GLN A 154 -8.80 -13.70 -17.47
CA GLN A 154 -9.86 -13.56 -18.46
C GLN A 154 -10.12 -14.91 -19.16
N VAL A 155 -9.07 -15.59 -19.62
CA VAL A 155 -9.19 -16.88 -20.31
C VAL A 155 -9.69 -17.99 -19.37
N THR A 156 -9.18 -18.04 -18.14
CA THR A 156 -9.51 -19.13 -17.20
C THR A 156 -10.85 -18.93 -16.49
N CYS A 157 -11.24 -17.69 -16.24
CA CYS A 157 -12.36 -17.37 -15.34
C CYS A 157 -13.43 -16.47 -15.99
N GLY A 158 -13.23 -16.01 -17.23
CA GLY A 158 -14.16 -15.10 -17.90
C GLY A 158 -14.25 -13.71 -17.27
N MET A 159 -13.24 -13.30 -16.49
CA MET A 159 -13.22 -12.02 -15.80
C MET A 159 -12.64 -10.92 -16.69
N GLU A 160 -13.35 -9.80 -16.78
CA GLU A 160 -12.90 -8.60 -17.48
C GLU A 160 -12.30 -7.59 -16.50
N PHE A 161 -11.26 -6.86 -16.93
CA PHE A 161 -10.49 -5.98 -16.05
C PHE A 161 -10.22 -4.62 -16.70
N ILE A 162 -10.29 -3.57 -15.88
CA ILE A 162 -9.70 -2.26 -16.17
C ILE A 162 -8.92 -1.82 -14.93
N ALA A 163 -7.64 -1.52 -15.12
CA ALA A 163 -6.79 -0.96 -14.09
C ALA A 163 -6.47 0.49 -14.46
N ILE A 164 -6.71 1.38 -13.51
CA ILE A 164 -6.40 2.80 -13.62
C ILE A 164 -5.34 3.11 -12.56
N THR A 165 -4.23 3.70 -13.01
CA THR A 165 -3.10 4.06 -12.15
C THR A 165 -3.02 5.57 -12.06
N VAL A 166 -3.10 6.08 -10.83
CA VAL A 166 -2.97 7.51 -10.54
C VAL A 166 -1.62 7.75 -9.90
N SER A 167 -0.77 8.51 -10.59
CA SER A 167 0.54 8.85 -10.07
C SER A 167 0.44 9.95 -9.02
N ASN A 168 1.10 9.76 -7.87
CA ASN A 168 1.35 10.81 -6.89
C ASN A 168 2.65 11.60 -7.18
N ASN A 169 3.36 11.26 -8.25
CA ASN A 169 4.53 11.99 -8.74
C ASN A 169 4.15 12.81 -9.98
N SER A 170 4.47 14.11 -9.98
CA SER A 170 4.16 15.02 -11.08
C SER A 170 4.82 14.60 -12.40
N GLU A 171 6.02 14.01 -12.33
CA GLU A 171 6.79 13.56 -13.50
C GLU A 171 6.19 12.32 -14.19
N LEU A 172 5.35 11.56 -13.49
CA LEU A 172 4.71 10.37 -14.03
C LEU A 172 3.24 10.69 -14.33
N ARG A 173 2.81 10.36 -15.54
CA ARG A 173 1.42 10.49 -15.96
C ARG A 173 0.58 9.37 -15.35
N SER A 174 -0.71 9.62 -15.16
CA SER A 174 -1.67 8.55 -14.90
C SER A 174 -1.79 7.68 -16.15
N HIS A 175 -1.93 6.38 -15.97
CA HIS A 175 -2.06 5.42 -17.06
C HIS A 175 -3.20 4.45 -16.77
N TRP A 176 -3.71 3.80 -17.80
CA TRP A 176 -4.72 2.76 -17.67
C TRP A 176 -4.39 1.58 -18.59
N PHE A 177 -4.86 0.39 -18.22
CA PHE A 177 -4.74 -0.82 -19.02
C PHE A 177 -5.78 -1.85 -18.59
N GLY A 178 -6.18 -2.74 -19.50
CA GLY A 178 -7.20 -3.73 -19.20
C GLY A 178 -7.20 -4.93 -20.13
N SER A 179 -8.25 -5.75 -19.98
CA SER A 179 -8.70 -6.67 -21.01
C SER A 179 -9.36 -5.91 -22.16
N SER A 180 -9.61 -6.56 -23.29
CA SER A 180 -10.21 -5.92 -24.47
C SER A 180 -11.51 -5.17 -24.15
N ILE A 181 -12.43 -5.78 -23.39
CA ILE A 181 -13.71 -5.16 -23.03
C ILE A 181 -13.49 -4.05 -21.99
N GLY A 182 -12.57 -4.23 -21.04
CA GLY A 182 -12.26 -3.19 -20.06
C GLY A 182 -11.62 -1.95 -20.69
N GLU A 183 -10.75 -2.12 -21.68
CA GLU A 183 -10.16 -1.03 -22.45
C GLU A 183 -11.20 -0.32 -23.33
N GLU A 184 -12.12 -1.06 -23.95
CA GLU A 184 -13.25 -0.50 -24.72
C GLU A 184 -14.22 0.29 -23.82
N PHE A 185 -14.52 -0.22 -22.63
CA PHE A 185 -15.29 0.49 -21.61
C PHE A 185 -14.59 1.81 -21.26
N TYR A 186 -13.29 1.80 -20.99
CA TYR A 186 -12.57 3.03 -20.67
C TYR A 186 -12.65 4.07 -21.81
N HIS A 187 -12.50 3.62 -23.06
CA HIS A 187 -12.57 4.49 -24.23
C HIS A 187 -13.97 5.08 -24.47
N SER A 188 -15.01 4.34 -24.14
CA SER A 188 -16.40 4.75 -24.38
C SER A 188 -16.89 5.80 -23.38
N TYR A 189 -16.20 5.98 -22.24
CA TYR A 189 -16.62 6.85 -21.14
C TYR A 189 -15.57 7.92 -20.81
N ASN A 190 -15.59 9.03 -21.57
CA ASN A 190 -14.69 10.17 -21.36
C ASN A 190 -14.73 10.76 -19.94
N ILE A 191 -15.85 10.60 -19.21
CA ILE A 191 -16.02 11.04 -17.82
C ILE A 191 -15.00 10.42 -16.86
N LEU A 192 -14.44 9.25 -17.20
CA LEU A 192 -13.41 8.61 -16.40
C LEU A 192 -12.10 9.43 -16.41
N ASN A 193 -11.75 10.04 -17.55
CA ASN A 193 -10.59 10.93 -17.61
C ASN A 193 -10.81 12.18 -16.76
N GLU A 194 -12.03 12.75 -16.79
CA GLU A 194 -12.40 13.90 -15.97
C GLU A 194 -12.33 13.57 -14.47
N ALA A 195 -12.79 12.38 -14.08
CA ALA A 195 -12.73 11.91 -12.69
C ALA A 195 -11.29 11.68 -12.21
N ILE A 196 -10.37 11.22 -13.07
CA ILE A 196 -8.98 10.91 -12.69
C ILE A 196 -8.19 12.18 -12.34
N VAL A 197 -8.49 13.31 -12.96
CA VAL A 197 -7.74 14.56 -12.75
C VAL A 197 -7.79 15.02 -11.29
N PRO A 198 -8.95 15.15 -10.63
CA PRO A 198 -9.05 15.43 -9.19
C PRO A 198 -8.26 14.44 -8.32
N PHE A 199 -8.37 13.14 -8.60
CA PHE A 199 -7.63 12.11 -7.86
C PHE A 199 -6.11 12.27 -8.01
N ARG A 200 -5.63 12.64 -9.21
CA ARG A 200 -4.21 12.90 -9.45
C ARG A 200 -3.72 14.12 -8.67
N CYS A 201 -4.47 15.22 -8.75
CA CYS A 201 -4.15 16.44 -7.99
C CYS A 201 -4.10 16.16 -6.50
N PHE A 202 -5.12 15.48 -5.96
CA PHE A 202 -5.17 15.06 -4.56
C PHE A 202 -3.98 14.18 -4.17
N SER A 203 -3.62 13.21 -5.01
CA SER A 203 -2.50 12.29 -4.75
C SER A 203 -1.15 13.00 -4.69
N ILE A 204 -0.92 13.97 -5.58
CA ILE A 204 0.30 14.80 -5.59
C ILE A 204 0.34 15.67 -4.32
N LEU A 205 -0.76 16.34 -3.97
CA LEU A 205 -0.84 17.18 -2.78
C LEU A 205 -0.59 16.37 -1.50
N LYS A 206 -1.19 15.18 -1.38
CA LYS A 206 -0.98 14.28 -0.23
C LYS A 206 0.45 13.81 -0.11
N LYS A 207 1.14 13.58 -1.23
CA LYS A 207 2.56 13.26 -1.22
C LYS A 207 3.39 14.45 -0.75
N GLN A 208 3.11 15.66 -1.26
CA GLN A 208 3.81 16.88 -0.84
C GLN A 208 3.58 17.20 0.64
N GLU A 209 2.38 16.96 1.18
CA GLU A 209 2.09 17.05 2.62
C GLU A 209 2.93 16.06 3.42
N LYS A 210 2.97 14.79 3.01
CA LYS A 210 3.77 13.74 3.66
C LYS A 210 5.27 14.05 3.61
N ASP A 211 5.75 14.59 2.50
CA ASP A 211 7.15 14.95 2.29
C ASP A 211 7.51 16.27 3.00
N GLY A 212 6.55 16.91 3.72
CA GLY A 212 6.75 18.13 4.48
C GLY A 212 6.90 19.40 3.62
N VAL A 213 6.67 19.29 2.31
CA VAL A 213 6.70 20.41 1.35
C VAL A 213 5.50 21.34 1.58
N ILE A 214 4.35 20.77 1.92
CA ILE A 214 3.17 21.51 2.35
C ILE A 214 2.96 21.24 3.84
N LYS A 215 2.91 22.28 4.67
CA LYS A 215 2.53 22.15 6.08
C LYS A 215 1.05 21.77 6.15
N SER A 216 0.70 20.70 6.87
CA SER A 216 -0.71 20.37 7.13
C SER A 216 -1.38 21.58 7.76
N ILE A 217 -2.42 22.11 7.12
CA ILE A 217 -3.25 23.17 7.70
C ILE A 217 -4.13 22.52 8.77
N THR A 218 -3.53 22.17 9.90
CA THR A 218 -4.26 21.89 11.13
C THR A 218 -4.61 23.23 11.74
N GLY A 219 -5.76 23.80 11.33
CA GLY A 219 -6.32 25.00 11.95
C GLY A 219 -7.10 25.88 10.98
N THR A 220 -8.43 25.74 11.04
CA THR A 220 -9.44 26.81 10.83
C THR A 220 -9.53 27.48 9.45
N SER A 221 -10.56 27.09 8.70
CA SER A 221 -11.57 27.96 8.04
C SER A 221 -12.04 27.34 6.72
N ASN A 222 -13.36 27.26 6.55
CA ASN A 222 -14.04 26.71 5.37
C ASN A 222 -13.84 27.52 4.08
N ASN A 223 -12.84 28.41 4.00
CA ASN A 223 -12.66 29.34 2.88
C ASN A 223 -11.34 29.12 2.10
N ALA A 224 -10.55 28.09 2.43
CA ALA A 224 -9.26 27.87 1.78
C ALA A 224 -9.34 27.17 0.40
N LEU A 225 -10.50 26.60 0.03
CA LEU A 225 -10.70 25.96 -1.28
C LEU A 225 -11.04 26.97 -2.39
N GLU A 226 -11.48 28.18 -2.05
CA GLU A 226 -11.73 29.24 -3.05
C GLU A 226 -10.45 29.99 -3.46
N ASN A 227 -9.39 29.96 -2.66
CA ASN A 227 -8.17 30.75 -2.92
C ASN A 227 -7.06 30.00 -3.70
N ILE A 228 -7.31 28.78 -4.17
CA ILE A 228 -6.38 28.09 -5.10
C ILE A 228 -6.81 28.30 -6.58
N MET A 229 -8.00 28.87 -6.81
CA MET A 229 -8.41 29.35 -8.13
C MET A 229 -8.07 30.85 -8.30
N ASP A 230 -6.81 31.22 -8.11
CA ASP A 230 -6.38 32.56 -8.55
C ASP A 230 -6.18 32.53 -10.09
N PRO A 231 -6.98 33.25 -10.90
CA PRO A 231 -6.91 33.21 -12.37
C PRO A 231 -5.67 33.88 -12.94
N THR A 232 -4.77 34.39 -12.10
CA THR A 232 -3.71 35.32 -12.52
C THR A 232 -2.41 34.66 -12.98
N ASN A 233 -2.31 33.32 -13.02
CA ASN A 233 -1.15 32.65 -13.63
C ASN A 233 -1.55 31.55 -14.65
N PRO A 234 -1.88 31.95 -15.90
CA PRO A 234 -2.37 31.05 -16.95
C PRO A 234 -1.38 29.97 -17.37
N GLU A 235 -0.08 30.16 -17.12
CA GLU A 235 0.98 29.27 -17.61
C GLU A 235 1.04 27.93 -16.85
N SER A 236 0.65 27.91 -15.57
CA SER A 236 0.75 26.70 -14.73
C SER A 236 -0.39 25.71 -14.98
N THR A 237 -1.58 26.20 -15.37
CA THR A 237 -2.76 25.36 -15.64
C THR A 237 -2.78 24.87 -17.10
N GLN A 238 -2.24 25.65 -18.04
CA GLN A 238 -2.18 25.26 -19.45
C GLN A 238 -1.15 24.15 -19.72
N THR A 239 -0.05 24.08 -18.96
CA THR A 239 0.92 22.96 -19.10
C THR A 239 0.38 21.64 -18.52
N LEU A 240 -0.53 21.67 -17.56
CA LEU A 240 -1.13 20.46 -16.96
C LEU A 240 -2.18 19.78 -17.87
N LEU A 241 -2.87 20.55 -18.72
CA LEU A 241 -3.95 20.06 -19.59
C LEU A 241 -3.48 19.71 -21.01
N ASN A 242 -2.41 20.32 -21.51
CA ASN A 242 -1.95 20.15 -22.91
C ASN A 242 -1.18 18.84 -23.18
N ASP A 243 -0.92 18.05 -22.15
CA ASP A 243 -0.04 16.89 -22.26
C ASP A 243 -0.75 15.57 -22.60
N ILE A 244 -2.09 15.55 -22.62
CA ILE A 244 -2.87 14.37 -22.98
C ILE A 244 -3.33 14.51 -24.42
N ASN A 245 -2.70 13.78 -25.34
CA ASN A 245 -3.29 13.58 -26.67
C ASN A 245 -4.46 12.60 -26.53
N TYR A 246 -5.66 13.14 -26.30
CA TYR A 246 -6.92 12.41 -26.03
C TYR A 246 -7.24 11.34 -27.08
N ALA A 247 -6.74 11.48 -28.31
CA ALA A 247 -7.00 10.52 -29.38
C ALA A 247 -6.08 9.29 -29.34
N LYS A 248 -4.85 9.38 -28.81
CA LYS A 248 -3.87 8.27 -28.79
C LYS A 248 -2.88 8.37 -27.61
N PRO A 249 -3.31 8.08 -26.38
CA PRO A 249 -2.46 8.18 -25.19
C PRO A 249 -1.27 7.19 -25.20
N ASN A 250 -1.36 6.09 -25.97
CA ASN A 250 -0.33 5.05 -26.07
C ASN A 250 0.49 5.08 -27.37
N SER A 251 0.39 6.13 -28.18
CA SER A 251 1.19 6.22 -29.41
C SER A 251 2.68 6.37 -29.09
N ARG A 252 3.54 5.89 -30.00
CA ARG A 252 5.00 6.05 -29.87
C ARG A 252 5.40 7.54 -29.78
N GLU A 253 4.69 8.40 -30.51
CA GLU A 253 4.88 9.86 -30.49
C GLU A 253 4.48 10.52 -29.17
N THR A 254 3.49 9.95 -28.45
CA THR A 254 3.07 10.41 -27.11
C THR A 254 3.98 9.87 -26.00
N ARG A 255 4.70 8.76 -26.27
CA ARG A 255 5.60 8.10 -25.30
C ARG A 255 7.00 8.68 -25.26
N ASP A 256 7.44 9.32 -26.35
CA ASP A 256 8.79 9.84 -26.56
C ASP A 256 8.92 11.37 -26.35
N LYS A 257 7.83 12.06 -25.99
CA LYS A 257 7.85 13.42 -25.43
C LYS A 257 7.90 13.36 -23.90
#